data_AF-A0A317F8S8-F1
#
_entry.id   AF-A0A317F8S8-F1
#
_cell.length_a   1.000
_cell.length_b   1.000
_cell.length_c   1.000
_cell.angle_alpha   90.00
_cell.angle_beta   90.00
_cell.angle_gamma   90.00
#
_symmetry.space_group_name_H-M   'P 1'
#
loop_
_entity.id
_entity.type
_entity.pdbx_description
1 polymer ?
#
loop_
_entity_poly.entity_id
_entity_poly.type
_entity_poly.pdbx_seq_one_letter_code
_entity_poly.pdbx_strand_id
1 'polypeptide(L)'
;MLQDLASAVTLPGLPEWTGLVALVVLLLVGLAYLLMPFAVFGVKGRLDAIEAQLDEIQTEIRTLALRLPEPSRGRRPPVEEDWAEPPMVARRADPAPPPRSAPPVPPPAAWPERGAGRSEPRVEWPRPPR
;
A
#
# COMPACT_ATOMS: atom_id res chain seq x y z
N MET A 1 28.54 -31.27 -21.58
CA MET A 1 28.63 -30.54 -20.29
C MET A 1 27.25 -30.30 -19.68
N LEU A 2 26.44 -29.36 -20.17
CA LEU A 2 25.07 -29.12 -19.63
C LEU A 2 24.11 -30.30 -19.86
N GLN A 3 24.21 -30.96 -21.02
CA GLN A 3 23.44 -32.17 -21.30
C GLN A 3 23.80 -33.32 -20.34
N ASP A 4 25.09 -33.49 -20.02
CA ASP A 4 25.53 -34.53 -19.07
C ASP A 4 24.98 -34.30 -17.66
N LEU A 5 24.92 -33.03 -17.22
CA LEU A 5 24.31 -32.63 -15.95
C LEU A 5 22.80 -32.86 -15.95
N ALA A 6 22.11 -32.56 -17.05
CA ALA A 6 20.68 -32.83 -17.18
C ALA A 6 20.40 -34.33 -17.11
N SER A 7 21.18 -35.15 -17.82
CA SER A 7 21.08 -36.62 -17.80
C SER A 7 21.36 -37.23 -16.42
N ALA A 8 22.26 -36.62 -15.65
CA ALA A 8 22.55 -37.05 -14.28
C ALA A 8 21.41 -36.74 -13.29
N VAL A 9 20.59 -35.72 -13.59
CA VAL A 9 19.45 -35.30 -12.77
C VAL A 9 18.14 -35.96 -13.23
N THR A 10 18.05 -36.44 -14.47
CA THR A 10 16.88 -37.21 -14.93
C THR A 10 16.80 -38.57 -14.24
N LEU A 11 15.66 -38.85 -13.61
CA LEU A 11 15.34 -40.21 -13.14
C LEU A 11 15.14 -41.15 -14.35
N PRO A 12 15.65 -42.38 -14.30
CA PRO A 12 15.49 -43.34 -15.39
C PRO A 12 14.00 -43.63 -15.62
N GLY A 13 13.48 -43.26 -16.79
CA GLY A 13 12.07 -43.43 -17.17
C GLY A 13 11.27 -42.14 -17.38
N LEU A 14 11.85 -40.96 -17.12
CA LEU A 14 11.22 -39.66 -17.40
C LEU A 14 11.76 -39.01 -18.69
N PRO A 15 10.95 -38.16 -19.36
CA PRO A 15 11.36 -37.45 -20.56
C PRO A 15 12.61 -36.58 -20.36
N GLU A 16 13.44 -36.44 -21.39
CA GLU A 16 14.72 -35.72 -21.35
C GLU A 16 14.58 -34.24 -20.92
N TRP A 17 13.46 -33.59 -21.23
CA TRP A 17 13.18 -32.21 -20.82
C TRP A 17 13.05 -32.03 -19.30
N THR A 18 12.74 -33.10 -18.56
CA THR A 18 12.58 -33.05 -17.09
C THR A 18 13.88 -32.72 -16.37
N GLY A 19 15.03 -33.18 -16.88
CA GLY A 19 16.34 -32.85 -16.31
C GLY A 19 16.65 -31.37 -16.41
N LEU A 20 16.30 -30.75 -17.55
CA LEU A 20 16.47 -29.31 -17.75
C LEU A 20 15.56 -28.51 -16.81
N VAL A 21 14.30 -28.91 -16.66
CA VAL A 21 13.36 -28.28 -15.70
C VAL A 21 13.87 -28.41 -14.27
N ALA A 22 14.33 -29.60 -13.87
CA ALA A 22 14.89 -29.83 -12.54
C ALA A 22 16.13 -28.96 -12.29
N LEU A 23 17.01 -28.82 -13.30
CA LEU A 23 18.18 -27.94 -13.22
C LEU A 23 17.78 -26.48 -13.03
N VAL A 24 16.78 -25.99 -13.79
CA VAL A 24 16.22 -24.64 -13.62
C VAL A 24 15.65 -24.43 -12.21
N VAL A 25 14.87 -25.39 -11.70
CA VAL A 25 14.31 -25.32 -10.34
C VAL A 25 15.42 -25.29 -9.30
N LEU A 26 16.43 -26.15 -9.43
CA LEU A 26 17.55 -26.22 -8.49
C LEU A 26 18.39 -24.94 -8.52
N LEU A 27 18.58 -24.35 -9.71
CA LEU A 27 19.20 -23.03 -9.87
C LEU A 27 18.39 -21.93 -9.18
N LEU A 28 17.08 -21.91 -9.37
CA LEU A 28 16.19 -20.93 -8.71
C LEU A 28 16.21 -21.08 -7.19
N VAL A 29 16.22 -22.31 -6.67
CA VAL A 29 16.34 -22.59 -5.23
C VAL A 29 17.69 -22.11 -4.69
N GLY A 30 18.78 -22.40 -5.40
CA GLY A 30 20.11 -21.91 -5.03
C GLY A 30 20.19 -20.38 -5.02
N LEU A 31 19.59 -19.74 -6.03
CA LEU A 31 19.51 -18.29 -6.13
C LEU A 31 18.66 -17.71 -5.00
N ALA A 32 17.50 -18.30 -4.70
CA ALA A 32 16.64 -17.92 -3.58
C ALA A 32 17.37 -18.05 -2.24
N TYR A 33 18.16 -19.11 -2.03
CA TYR A 33 18.99 -19.28 -0.84
C TYR A 33 20.04 -18.18 -0.71
N LEU A 34 20.64 -17.77 -1.84
CA LEU A 34 21.63 -16.69 -1.89
C LEU A 34 20.99 -15.31 -1.65
N LEU A 35 19.75 -15.11 -2.13
CA LEU A 35 18.97 -13.89 -1.89
C LEU A 35 18.29 -13.86 -0.52
N MET A 36 18.07 -15.02 0.12
CA MET A 36 17.44 -15.15 1.43
C MET A 36 18.06 -14.23 2.49
N PRO A 37 19.40 -14.14 2.68
CA PRO A 37 19.98 -13.20 3.65
C PRO A 37 19.58 -11.76 3.33
N PHE A 38 19.58 -11.36 2.05
CA PHE A 38 19.18 -10.01 1.66
C PHE A 38 17.69 -9.75 1.89
N ALA A 39 16.83 -10.75 1.66
CA ALA A 39 15.40 -10.65 1.98
C ALA A 39 15.17 -10.53 3.49
N VAL A 40 15.89 -11.31 4.30
CA VAL A 40 15.77 -11.30 5.77
C VAL A 40 16.29 -9.99 6.36
N PHE A 41 17.45 -9.51 5.92
CA PHE A 41 18.03 -8.26 6.43
C PHE A 41 17.34 -7.01 5.85
N GLY A 42 16.90 -7.06 4.59
CA GLY A 42 16.25 -5.95 3.92
C GLY A 42 14.83 -5.68 4.39
N VAL A 43 14.02 -6.73 4.60
CA VAL A 43 12.65 -6.58 5.09
C VAL A 43 12.63 -6.20 6.58
N LYS A 44 13.54 -6.78 7.39
CA LYS A 44 13.64 -6.44 8.81
C LYS A 44 13.95 -4.96 9.05
N GLY A 45 14.98 -4.42 8.40
CA GLY A 45 15.32 -2.99 8.55
C GLY A 45 14.21 -2.04 8.06
N ARG A 46 13.42 -2.47 7.06
CA ARG A 46 12.26 -1.68 6.60
C ARG A 46 11.09 -1.74 7.59
N LEU A 47 10.86 -2.88 8.22
CA LEU A 47 9.88 -3.02 9.29
C LEU A 47 10.27 -2.19 10.51
N ASP A 48 11.53 -2.26 10.96
CA ASP A 48 12.04 -1.47 12.08
C ASP A 48 11.87 0.04 11.82
N ALA A 49 12.13 0.49 10.58
CA ALA A 49 11.91 1.89 10.19
C ALA A 49 10.42 2.29 10.16
N ILE A 50 9.53 1.39 9.73
CA ILE A 50 8.08 1.63 9.72
C ILE A 50 7.53 1.65 11.15
N GLU A 51 8.04 0.81 12.05
CA GLU A 51 7.67 0.78 13.47
C GLU A 51 8.02 2.11 14.15
N ALA A 52 9.23 2.62 13.93
CA ALA A 52 9.64 3.93 14.43
C ALA A 52 8.74 5.07 13.89
N GLN A 53 8.36 5.01 12.61
CA GLN A 53 7.45 6.00 12.01
C GLN A 53 6.04 5.92 12.60
N LEU A 54 5.54 4.72 12.90
CA LEU A 54 4.23 4.52 13.54
C LEU A 54 4.21 5.12 14.95
N ASP A 55 5.25 4.91 15.74
CA ASP A 55 5.36 5.46 17.09
C ASP A 55 5.39 6.99 17.08
N GLU A 56 6.11 7.59 16.13
CA GLU A 56 6.15 9.05 15.94
C GLU A 56 4.76 9.60 15.57
N ILE A 57 4.09 8.99 14.59
CA ILE A 57 2.73 9.38 14.18
C ILE A 57 1.72 9.21 15.32
N GLN A 58 1.81 8.11 16.08
CA GLN A 58 0.93 7.87 17.22
C GLN A 58 1.14 8.91 18.33
N THR A 59 2.39 9.29 18.57
CA THR A 59 2.74 10.36 19.51
C THR A 59 2.19 11.69 19.03
N GLU A 60 2.36 12.02 17.75
CA GLU A 60 1.82 13.24 17.15
C GLU A 60 0.29 13.31 17.32
N ILE A 61 -0.44 12.24 16.98
CA ILE A 61 -1.89 12.15 17.16
C ILE A 61 -2.27 12.35 18.62
N ARG A 62 -1.56 11.73 19.57
CA ARG A 62 -1.83 11.88 21.01
C ARG A 62 -1.63 13.32 21.47
N THR A 63 -0.59 13.99 20.98
CA THR A 63 -0.33 15.40 21.31
C THR A 63 -1.38 16.32 20.70
N LEU A 64 -1.80 16.08 19.45
CA LEU A 64 -2.88 16.81 18.79
C LEU A 64 -4.22 16.60 19.49
N ALA A 65 -4.54 15.38 19.90
CA ALA A 65 -5.76 15.06 20.64
C ALA A 65 -5.82 15.73 22.02
N LEU A 66 -4.67 15.92 22.68
CA LEU A 66 -4.58 16.64 23.96
C LEU A 66 -4.65 18.16 23.80
N ARG A 67 -4.22 18.68 22.65
CA ARG A 67 -4.26 20.12 22.33
C ARG A 67 -5.60 20.56 21.74
N LEU A 68 -6.33 19.64 21.11
CA LEU A 68 -7.72 19.90 20.71
C LEU A 68 -8.59 19.97 21.98
N PRO A 69 -9.40 21.03 22.17
CA PRO A 69 -10.47 20.99 23.14
C PRO A 69 -11.38 19.82 22.77
N GLU A 70 -11.61 18.92 23.73
CA GLU A 70 -12.42 17.71 23.63
C GLU A 70 -13.56 17.83 22.59
N PRO A 71 -13.43 17.29 21.36
CA PRO A 71 -14.60 17.11 20.52
C PRO A 71 -15.32 15.88 21.06
N SER A 72 -16.08 16.08 22.14
CA SER A 72 -17.15 15.19 22.61
C SER A 72 -16.80 13.69 22.50
N ARG A 73 -16.01 13.15 23.42
CA ARG A 73 -15.70 11.70 23.56
C ARG A 73 -16.91 10.75 23.77
N GLY A 74 -18.13 11.14 23.40
CA GLY A 74 -19.33 10.37 23.72
C GLY A 74 -20.49 10.44 22.72
N ARG A 75 -20.32 10.96 21.51
CA ARG A 75 -21.43 10.93 20.54
C ARG A 75 -20.95 10.58 19.15
N ARG A 76 -20.86 9.28 18.88
CA ARG A 76 -21.18 8.78 17.54
C ARG A 76 -22.58 9.32 17.23
N PRO A 77 -22.76 10.23 16.24
CA PRO A 77 -24.10 10.66 15.90
C PRO A 77 -24.85 9.41 15.40
N PRO A 78 -26.09 9.18 15.85
CA PRO A 78 -26.92 8.19 15.18
C PRO A 78 -26.98 8.61 13.70
N VAL A 79 -26.51 7.73 12.83
CA VAL A 79 -26.67 7.89 11.39
C VAL A 79 -28.11 7.46 11.09
N GLU A 80 -29.07 8.32 11.44
CA GLU A 80 -30.44 8.28 10.94
C GLU A 80 -31.17 9.58 11.32
N GLU A 81 -31.73 10.21 10.28
CA GLU A 81 -32.85 11.17 10.31
C GLU A 81 -32.65 12.54 10.97
N ASP A 82 -31.64 13.31 10.55
CA ASP A 82 -31.88 14.74 10.30
C ASP A 82 -30.74 15.32 9.45
N TRP A 83 -30.81 15.15 8.14
CA TRP A 83 -29.98 15.95 7.26
C TRP A 83 -30.59 17.36 7.21
N ALA A 84 -30.31 18.16 8.23
CA ALA A 84 -30.63 19.58 8.20
C ALA A 84 -29.75 20.23 7.15
N GLU A 85 -30.35 20.58 6.01
CA GLU A 85 -29.67 21.25 4.92
C GLU A 85 -28.95 22.50 5.48
N PRO A 86 -27.61 22.58 5.36
CA PRO A 86 -26.87 23.72 5.89
C PRO A 86 -27.44 24.98 5.22
N PRO A 87 -27.67 26.07 5.96
CA PRO A 87 -28.19 27.29 5.36
C PRO A 87 -27.24 27.66 4.22
N MET A 88 -27.74 27.58 2.99
CA MET A 88 -27.02 28.08 1.84
C MET A 88 -26.81 29.56 2.11
N VAL A 89 -25.61 29.91 2.59
CA VAL A 89 -25.18 31.29 2.64
C VAL A 89 -25.21 31.73 1.19
N ALA A 90 -26.28 32.43 0.80
CA ALA A 90 -26.38 33.07 -0.48
C ALA A 90 -25.09 33.88 -0.61
N ARG A 91 -24.22 33.43 -1.51
CA ARG A 91 -22.95 34.08 -1.79
C ARG A 91 -23.33 35.51 -2.14
N ARG A 92 -23.10 36.44 -1.22
CA ARG A 92 -23.14 37.86 -1.57
C ARG A 92 -22.25 37.96 -2.79
N ALA A 93 -22.79 38.50 -3.87
CA ALA A 93 -22.00 38.82 -5.04
C ALA A 93 -20.98 39.88 -4.59
N ASP A 94 -19.84 39.43 -4.10
CA ASP A 94 -18.70 40.30 -3.87
C ASP A 94 -18.35 40.94 -5.21
N PRO A 95 -18.09 42.25 -5.25
CA PRO A 95 -17.65 42.91 -6.48
C PRO A 95 -16.38 42.20 -6.98
N ALA A 96 -16.33 41.95 -8.29
CA ALA A 96 -15.30 41.15 -8.94
C ALA A 96 -13.89 41.55 -8.46
N PRO A 97 -13.05 40.59 -8.04
CA PRO A 97 -11.65 40.88 -7.71
C PRO A 97 -10.92 41.45 -8.95
N PRO A 98 -9.98 42.39 -8.79
CA PRO A 98 -9.17 42.86 -9.91
C PRO A 98 -8.43 41.68 -10.57
N PRO A 99 -8.24 41.68 -11.90
CA PRO A 99 -7.66 40.56 -12.62
C PRO A 99 -6.25 40.30 -12.12
N ARG A 100 -6.06 39.18 -11.41
CA ARG A 100 -4.74 38.70 -11.02
C ARG A 100 -4.12 38.05 -12.25
N SER A 101 -2.97 38.57 -12.69
CA SER A 101 -2.11 37.87 -13.64
C SER A 101 -1.55 36.62 -12.97
N ALA A 102 -2.22 35.49 -13.14
CA ALA A 102 -1.70 34.20 -12.70
C ALA A 102 -0.59 33.77 -13.68
N PRO A 103 0.58 33.32 -13.19
CA PRO A 103 1.54 32.63 -14.05
C PRO A 103 0.88 31.36 -14.64
N PRO A 104 1.31 30.90 -15.83
CA PRO A 104 0.74 29.70 -16.44
C PRO A 104 0.88 28.52 -15.48
N VAL A 105 -0.27 27.90 -15.16
CA VAL A 105 -0.33 26.71 -14.31
C VAL A 105 0.48 25.61 -15.01
N PRO A 106 1.49 25.00 -14.34
CA PRO A 106 2.25 23.91 -14.93
C PRO A 106 1.31 22.73 -15.22
N PRO A 107 1.57 21.95 -16.28
CA PRO A 107 0.76 20.79 -16.59
C PRO A 107 0.75 19.82 -15.40
N PRO A 108 -0.39 19.15 -15.14
CA PRO A 108 -0.49 18.17 -14.07
C PRO A 108 0.56 17.06 -14.25
N ALA A 109 1.14 16.61 -13.14
CA ALA A 109 2.09 15.50 -13.15
C ALA A 109 1.44 14.28 -13.82
N ALA A 110 2.04 13.80 -14.90
CA ALA A 110 1.64 12.56 -15.56
C ALA A 110 2.02 11.39 -14.65
N TRP A 111 1.11 11.00 -13.78
CA TRP A 111 1.22 9.72 -13.08
C TRP A 111 1.06 8.60 -14.12
N PRO A 112 1.90 7.56 -14.12
CA PRO A 112 1.67 6.41 -14.98
C PRO A 112 0.29 5.86 -14.69
N GLU A 113 -0.51 5.62 -15.74
CA GLU A 113 -1.82 5.01 -15.62
C GLU A 113 -1.67 3.75 -14.76
N ARG A 114 -2.45 3.68 -13.67
CA ARG A 114 -2.52 2.47 -12.85
C ARG A 114 -3.09 1.37 -13.72
N GLY A 115 -2.21 0.55 -14.28
CA GLY A 115 -2.58 -0.72 -14.89
C GLY A 115 -3.49 -1.48 -13.92
N ALA A 116 -4.62 -1.92 -14.46
CA ALA A 116 -5.59 -2.74 -13.74
C ALA A 116 -4.87 -3.94 -13.12
N GLY A 117 -4.90 -4.05 -11.79
CA GLY A 117 -4.29 -5.18 -11.09
C GLY A 117 -3.75 -4.87 -9.70
N ARG A 118 -4.31 -3.91 -8.96
CA ARG A 118 -4.04 -3.83 -7.53
C ARG A 118 -4.90 -4.89 -6.82
N SER A 119 -4.32 -6.04 -6.56
CA SER A 119 -4.88 -7.03 -5.63
C SER A 119 -4.66 -6.53 -4.20
N GLU A 120 -5.47 -5.56 -3.77
CA GLU A 120 -5.57 -5.26 -2.35
C GLU A 120 -6.24 -6.45 -1.65
N PRO A 121 -5.60 -7.05 -0.62
CA PRO A 121 -6.25 -8.07 0.18
C PRO A 121 -7.45 -7.42 0.89
N ARG A 122 -8.66 -7.90 0.60
CA ARG A 122 -9.88 -7.48 1.28
C ARG A 122 -9.78 -7.90 2.74
N VAL A 123 -9.47 -6.97 3.63
CA VAL A 123 -9.54 -7.18 5.07
C VAL A 123 -11.02 -7.31 5.44
N GLU A 124 -11.46 -8.54 5.64
CA GLU A 124 -12.83 -8.85 6.05
C GLU A 124 -12.95 -8.65 7.56
N TRP A 125 -13.59 -7.55 7.97
CA TRP A 125 -13.81 -7.27 9.38
C TRP A 125 -14.91 -8.19 9.95
N PRO A 126 -14.72 -8.80 11.13
CA PRO A 126 -15.73 -9.66 11.73
C PRO A 126 -17.01 -8.86 12.03
N ARG A 127 -18.14 -9.33 11.50
CA ARG A 127 -19.46 -8.73 11.76
C ARG A 127 -19.91 -9.04 13.19
N PRO A 128 -20.50 -8.08 13.92
CA PRO A 128 -21.06 -8.33 15.24
C PRO A 128 -22.31 -9.23 15.15
N PRO A 129 -22.54 -10.12 16.13
CA PRO A 129 -23.75 -10.93 16.21
C PRO A 129 -24.98 -10.06 16.46
N ARG A 130 -26.10 -10.44 15.84
CA ARG A 130 -27.43 -9.85 16.04
C ARG A 130 -28.05 -10.32 17.34
#